data_AF-A0A974KDD5-F1
#
_entry.id   AF-A0A974KDD5-F1
#
_cell.length_a   1.000
_cell.length_b   1.000
_cell.length_c   1.000
_cell.angle_alpha   90.00
_cell.angle_beta   90.00
_cell.angle_gamma   90.00
#
_symmetry.space_group_name_H-M   'P 1'
#
loop_
_entity.id
_entity.type
_entity.pdbx_description
1 polymer ?
#
loop_
_entity_poly.entity_id
_entity_poly.type
_entity_poly.pdbx_seq_one_letter_code
_entity_poly.pdbx_strand_id
1 'polypeptide(L)' 'MAARTQGRIGGRRPALSPDEIAQINRLVKNGHTRRQLAIIYDVSLSTVYKFSPVNVDR' A
#
# COMPACT_ATOMS: atom_id res chain seq x y z
N MET A 1 -18.34 27.33 4.41
CA MET A 1 -18.42 26.25 3.41
C MET A 1 -17.11 25.48 3.43
N ALA A 2 -17.13 24.23 3.89
CA ALA A 2 -15.96 23.36 3.89
C ALA A 2 -15.70 22.89 2.44
N ALA A 3 -14.79 23.57 1.75
CA ALA A 3 -14.30 23.17 0.44
C ALA A 3 -13.66 21.78 0.60
N ARG A 4 -14.29 20.76 0.00
CA ARG A 4 -13.81 19.39 0.08
C ARG A 4 -12.49 19.28 -0.68
N THR A 5 -11.44 19.18 0.12
CA THR A 5 -10.12 18.63 -0.12
C THR A 5 -9.93 18.01 -1.51
N GLN A 6 -9.10 18.70 -2.28
CA GLN A 6 -8.17 18.14 -3.24
C GLN A 6 -8.77 17.41 -4.46
N GLY A 7 -9.00 18.20 -5.50
CA GLY A 7 -8.48 17.95 -6.84
C GLY A 7 -8.64 16.54 -7.38
N ARG A 8 -9.61 16.38 -8.28
CA ARG A 8 -9.73 15.26 -9.20
C ARG A 8 -8.42 15.07 -9.99
N ILE A 9 -7.57 14.15 -9.55
CA ILE A 9 -6.40 13.70 -10.30
C ILE A 9 -6.92 12.89 -11.50
N GLY A 10 -6.87 13.50 -12.69
CA GLY A 10 -7.14 12.79 -13.94
C GLY A 10 -6.10 11.70 -14.14
N GLY A 11 -6.54 10.44 -14.17
CA GLY A 11 -5.70 9.26 -14.34
C GLY A 11 -6.33 8.02 -13.68
N ARG A 12 -5.80 6.81 -13.97
CA ARG A 12 -6.19 5.60 -13.23
C ARG A 12 -5.79 5.82 -11.78
N ARG A 13 -6.77 5.79 -10.87
CA ARG A 13 -6.49 5.89 -9.43
C ARG A 13 -5.42 4.86 -9.06
N PRO A 14 -4.36 5.23 -8.33
CA PRO A 14 -3.43 4.24 -7.81
C PRO A 14 -4.24 3.23 -6.97
N ALA A 15 -3.97 1.94 -7.16
CA ALA A 15 -4.73 0.86 -6.52
C ALA A 15 -4.58 0.84 -4.99
N LEU A 16 -3.62 1.59 -4.45
CA LEU A 16 -3.36 1.72 -3.03
C LEU A 16 -3.27 3.20 -2.66
N SER A 17 -3.98 3.56 -1.60
CA SER A 17 -3.89 4.81 -0.88
C SER A 17 -2.58 4.87 -0.07
N PRO A 18 -2.04 6.07 0.18
CA PRO A 18 -0.85 6.23 1.02
C PRO A 18 -1.02 5.63 2.42
N ASP A 19 -2.23 5.71 3.00
CA ASP A 19 -2.56 5.09 4.28
C ASP A 19 -2.46 3.55 4.25
N GLU A 20 -2.95 2.93 3.17
CA GLU A 20 -2.89 1.48 2.95
C GLU A 20 -1.43 1.03 2.80
N ILE A 21 -0.60 1.82 2.12
CA ILE A 21 0.84 1.57 2.01
C ILE A 21 1.52 1.61 3.39
N ALA A 22 1.18 2.57 4.23
CA ALA A 22 1.70 2.66 5.60
C ALA A 22 1.24 1.45 6.44
N GLN A 23 0.00 1.00 6.28
CA GLN A 23 -0.53 -0.17 6.96
C GLN A 23 0.15 -1.46 6.51
N ILE A 24 0.34 -1.67 5.21
CA ILE A 24 1.08 -2.81 4.65
C ILE A 24 2.49 -2.86 5.24
N ASN A 25 3.19 -1.73 5.29
CA ASN A 25 4.53 -1.67 5.87
C ASN A 25 4.57 -2.02 7.37
N ARG A 26 3.57 -1.59 8.14
CA ARG A 26 3.43 -1.99 9.55
C ARG A 26 3.15 -3.49 9.69
N LEU A 27 2.25 -4.04 8.87
CA LEU A 27 1.89 -5.45 8.90
C LEU A 27 3.08 -6.35 8.49
N VAL A 28 3.86 -5.94 7.48
CA VAL A 28 5.10 -6.64 7.11
C VAL A 28 6.11 -6.62 8.26
N LYS A 29 6.27 -5.49 8.96
CA LYS A 29 7.13 -5.40 10.16
C LYS A 29 6.65 -6.29 11.31
N ASN A 30 5.34 -6.47 11.46
CA ASN A 30 4.75 -7.37 12.45
C ASN A 30 4.87 -8.86 12.07
N GLY A 31 5.45 -9.19 10.91
CA GLY A 31 5.68 -10.57 10.48
C GLY A 31 4.61 -11.15 9.56
N HIS A 32 3.65 -10.36 9.07
CA HIS A 32 2.69 -10.83 8.09
C HIS A 32 3.35 -11.11 6.74
N THR A 33 2.90 -12.18 6.07
CA THR A 33 3.44 -12.53 4.76
C THR A 33 2.91 -11.58 3.69
N ARG A 34 3.79 -11.20 2.75
CA ARG A 34 3.43 -10.32 1.62
C ARG A 34 2.35 -10.92 0.71
N ARG A 35 2.24 -12.26 0.67
CA ARG A 35 1.19 -12.99 -0.06
C ARG A 35 -0.18 -12.85 0.59
N GLN A 36 -0.25 -12.89 1.93
CA GLN A 36 -1.52 -12.62 2.64
C GLN A 36 -1.97 -11.18 2.41
N LEU A 37 -1.04 -10.22 2.48
CA LEU A 37 -1.35 -8.81 2.22
C LEU A 37 -1.82 -8.59 0.77
N ALA A 38 -1.20 -9.26 -0.21
CA ALA A 38 -1.65 -9.22 -1.61
C ALA A 38 -3.13 -9.63 -1.77
N ILE A 39 -3.57 -10.67 -1.05
CA ILE A 39 -4.96 -11.15 -1.08
C ILE A 39 -5.90 -10.16 -0.37
N ILE A 40 -5.51 -9.66 0.81
CA ILE A 40 -6.35 -8.76 1.62
C ILE A 40 -6.64 -7.43 0.89
N TYR A 41 -5.63 -6.88 0.24
CA TYR A 41 -5.73 -5.60 -0.48
C TYR A 41 -6.09 -5.78 -1.97
N ASP A 42 -6.36 -7.01 -2.42
CA ASP A 42 -6.63 -7.34 -3.82
C ASP A 42 -5.59 -6.75 -4.81
N VAL A 43 -4.32 -6.85 -4.43
CA VAL A 43 -3.18 -6.35 -5.22
C VAL A 43 -2.22 -7.47 -5.61
N SER A 44 -1.48 -7.24 -6.69
CA SER A 44 -0.41 -8.16 -7.08
C SER A 44 0.73 -8.18 -6.04
N LEU A 45 1.40 -9.33 -5.89
CA LEU A 45 2.63 -9.45 -5.08
C LEU A 45 3.68 -8.40 -5.48
N SER A 46 3.81 -8.13 -6.77
CA SER A 46 4.72 -7.12 -7.33
C SER A 46 4.43 -5.73 -6.77
N THR A 47 3.15 -5.39 -6.59
CA THR A 47 2.71 -4.14 -5.95
C THR A 47 3.17 -4.09 -4.50
N VAL A 48 2.99 -5.17 -3.74
CA VAL A 48 3.42 -5.24 -2.33
C VAL A 48 4.94 -5.10 -2.21
N TYR A 49 5.72 -5.76 -3.07
CA TYR A 49 7.18 -5.64 -3.09
C TYR A 49 7.67 -4.23 -3.44
N LYS A 50 6.98 -3.51 -4.33
CA LYS A 50 7.33 -2.13 -4.70
C LYS A 50 7.25 -1.16 -3.52
N PHE A 51 6.30 -1.37 -2.61
CA PHE A 51 6.07 -0.49 -1.47
C PHE A 51 6.70 -0.97 -0.16
N SER A 52 7.01 -2.26 -0.06
CA SER A 52 7.63 -2.89 1.10
C SER A 52 8.87 -3.70 0.67
N PRO A 53 9.97 -3.02 0.31
CA PRO A 53 11.18 -3.67 -0.14
C PRO A 53 11.72 -4.59 0.96
N VAL A 54 12.29 -5.72 0.54
CA VAL A 54 12.93 -6.68 1.45
C VAL A 54 14.33 -6.17 1.77
N ASN A 55 14.45 -4.95 2.30
CA ASN A 55 15.70 -4.59 2.95
C ASN A 55 15.68 -5.27 4.32
N VAL A 56 16.17 -6.51 4.31
CA VAL A 56 16.81 -7.13 5.46
C VAL A 56 17.96 -6.19 5.84
N ASP A 57 17.67 -5.25 6.73
CA ASP A 57 18.72 -4.72 7.60
C ASP A 57 19.15 -5.92 8.45
N ARG A 58 20.36 -6.41 8.18
CA ARG A 58 21.04 -7.41 9.00
C ARG A 58 21.44 -6.81 10.33
#